data_AF-A0A0U3AXC0-F1
#
_entry.id   AF-A0A0U3AXC0-F1
#
_cell.length_a   1.000
_cell.length_b   1.000
_cell.length_c   1.000
_cell.angle_alpha   90.00
_cell.angle_beta   90.00
_cell.angle_gamma   90.00
#
_symmetry.space_group_name_H-M   'P 1'
#
loop_
_entity.id
_entity.type
_entity.pdbx_description
1 polymer ?
#
loop_
_entity_poly.entity_id
_entity_poly.type
_entity_poly.pdbx_seq_one_letter_code
_entity_poly.pdbx_strand_id
1 'polypeptide(L)'
;MVTYSLKQRWRHFKLKFNKQLVVQAVAAPLLRQIIRDYEAQGWERDRMHSEVDIEQSFQILSLRKGNTRLDFSLTDEQSGDICGPDNALLALARQYQLQTTRTPDS
;
A
#
# COMPACT_ATOMS: atom_id res chain seq x y z
N MET A 1 18.59 15.98 -4.03
CA MET A 1 18.85 14.54 -4.25
C MET A 1 18.22 13.79 -3.08
N VAL A 2 17.19 12.98 -3.31
CA VAL A 2 16.49 12.27 -2.24
C VAL A 2 17.27 10.99 -1.92
N THR A 3 17.88 10.95 -0.75
CA THR A 3 18.69 9.82 -0.27
C THR A 3 17.76 8.73 0.25
N TYR A 4 17.49 7.72 -0.59
CA TYR A 4 16.69 6.56 -0.18
C TYR A 4 17.45 5.69 0.83
N SER A 5 16.80 5.33 1.94
CA SER A 5 17.33 4.36 2.89
C SER A 5 17.46 2.96 2.26
N LEU A 6 18.35 2.12 2.80
CA LEU A 6 18.55 0.74 2.34
C LEU A 6 17.27 -0.10 2.35
N LYS A 7 16.38 0.12 3.33
CA LYS A 7 15.04 -0.50 3.37
C LYS A 7 14.15 -0.05 2.22
N GLN A 8 14.13 1.25 1.90
CA GLN A 8 13.37 1.78 0.76
C GLN A 8 13.90 1.25 -0.57
N ARG A 9 15.24 1.13 -0.73
CA ARG A 9 15.86 0.56 -1.95
C ARG A 9 15.52 -0.93 -2.13
N TRP A 10 15.51 -1.71 -1.05
CA TRP A 10 15.10 -3.13 -1.10
C TRP A 10 13.62 -3.31 -1.39
N ARG A 11 12.77 -2.45 -0.84
CA ARG A 11 11.33 -2.45 -1.14
C ARG A 11 11.07 -2.07 -2.60
N HIS A 12 11.75 -1.04 -3.10
CA HIS A 12 11.75 -0.68 -4.52
C HIS A 12 12.22 -1.85 -5.39
N PHE A 13 13.30 -2.54 -5.01
CA PHE A 13 13.82 -3.69 -5.75
C PHE A 13 12.81 -4.87 -5.80
N LYS A 14 12.13 -5.18 -4.69
CA LYS A 14 11.08 -6.21 -4.65
C LYS A 14 9.86 -5.85 -5.49
N LEU A 15 9.41 -4.58 -5.43
CA LEU A 15 8.30 -4.07 -6.23
C LEU A 15 8.65 -4.07 -7.74
N LYS A 16 9.89 -3.68 -8.08
CA LYS A 16 10.45 -3.73 -9.44
C LYS A 16 10.57 -5.16 -9.97
N PHE A 17 11.08 -6.09 -9.18
CA PHE A 17 11.25 -7.49 -9.58
C PHE A 17 9.91 -8.15 -9.96
N ASN A 18 8.81 -7.73 -9.33
CA ASN A 18 7.47 -8.27 -9.58
C ASN A 18 6.62 -7.47 -10.58
N LYS A 19 7.13 -6.39 -11.20
CA LYS A 19 6.40 -5.51 -12.14
C LYS A 19 5.04 -5.01 -11.62
N GLN A 20 4.92 -4.80 -10.31
CA GLN A 20 3.62 -4.48 -9.71
C GLN A 20 3.22 -3.03 -9.98
N LEU A 21 1.93 -2.81 -10.22
CA LEU A 21 1.34 -1.47 -10.14
C LEU A 21 1.45 -0.95 -8.71
N VAL A 22 1.60 0.38 -8.59
CA VAL A 22 1.62 1.09 -7.31
C VAL A 22 0.74 2.34 -7.42
N VAL A 23 -0.05 2.59 -6.39
CA VAL A 23 -0.70 3.90 -6.18
C VAL A 23 0.20 4.68 -5.23
N GLN A 24 0.71 5.82 -5.68
CA GLN A 24 1.68 6.62 -4.92
C GLN A 24 1.02 7.87 -4.33
N ALA A 25 1.63 8.39 -3.27
CA ALA A 25 1.29 9.70 -2.67
C ALA A 25 -0.21 9.84 -2.32
N VAL A 26 -0.83 8.76 -1.85
CA VAL A 26 -2.20 8.79 -1.32
C VAL A 26 -2.17 9.53 0.02
N ALA A 27 -3.04 10.52 0.19
CA ALA A 27 -3.14 11.24 1.45
C ALA A 27 -3.39 10.28 2.61
N ALA A 28 -2.65 10.43 3.72
CA ALA A 28 -2.73 9.53 4.87
C ALA A 28 -4.17 9.34 5.42
N PRO A 29 -5.03 10.37 5.50
CA PRO A 29 -6.43 10.19 5.90
C PRO A 29 -7.21 9.28 4.94
N LEU A 30 -7.01 9.46 3.62
CA LEU A 30 -7.66 8.63 2.61
C LEU A 30 -7.14 7.19 2.66
N LEU A 31 -5.84 7.01 2.87
CA LEU A 31 -5.22 5.69 3.00
C LEU A 31 -5.80 4.93 4.20
N ARG A 32 -5.98 5.60 5.34
CA ARG A 32 -6.66 5.03 6.52
C ARG A 32 -8.12 4.69 6.25
N GLN A 33 -8.83 5.56 5.55
CA GLN A 33 -10.21 5.30 5.14
C GLN A 33 -10.29 4.04 4.26
N ILE A 34 -9.43 3.91 3.25
CA ILE A 34 -9.38 2.74 2.36
C ILE A 34 -9.16 1.45 3.16
N ILE A 35 -8.26 1.48 4.15
CA ILE A 35 -7.99 0.33 5.02
C ILE A 35 -9.26 -0.08 5.77
N ARG A 36 -9.93 0.89 6.43
CA ARG A 36 -11.18 0.63 7.17
C ARG A 36 -12.29 0.07 6.26
N ASP A 37 -12.45 0.65 5.07
CA ASP A 37 -13.46 0.22 4.11
C ASP A 37 -13.20 -1.20 3.63
N TYR A 38 -11.94 -1.59 3.44
CA TYR A 38 -11.57 -2.94 3.03
C TYR A 38 -11.74 -3.95 4.18
N GLU A 39 -11.41 -3.57 5.42
CA GLU A 39 -11.70 -4.37 6.60
C GLU A 39 -13.21 -4.63 6.75
N ALA A 40 -14.04 -3.61 6.56
CA ALA A 40 -15.50 -3.75 6.57
C ALA A 40 -16.02 -4.67 5.45
N GLN A 41 -15.31 -4.78 4.33
CA GLN A 41 -15.59 -5.71 3.24
C GLN A 41 -15.06 -7.14 3.47
N GLY A 42 -14.56 -7.42 4.68
CA GLY A 42 -14.03 -8.73 5.06
C GLY A 42 -12.61 -9.00 4.58
N TRP A 43 -11.81 -7.96 4.32
CA TRP A 43 -10.36 -8.13 4.24
C TRP A 43 -9.77 -8.22 5.64
N GLU A 44 -8.81 -9.11 5.82
CA GLU A 44 -8.15 -9.32 7.11
C GLU A 44 -6.77 -8.70 7.12
N ARG A 45 -6.33 -8.19 8.27
CA ARG A 45 -4.92 -7.88 8.49
C ARG A 45 -4.08 -9.15 8.46
N ASP A 46 -2.88 -9.06 7.90
CA ASP A 46 -1.88 -10.12 8.06
C ASP A 46 -1.56 -10.29 9.56
N ARG A 47 -1.24 -11.51 10.00
CA ARG A 47 -1.01 -11.82 11.43
C ARG A 47 0.11 -11.00 12.06
N MET A 48 1.06 -10.55 11.26
CA MET A 48 2.16 -9.68 11.72
C MET A 48 1.71 -8.23 11.99
N HIS A 49 0.51 -7.84 11.54
CA HIS A 49 -0.03 -6.48 11.65
C HIS A 49 -1.36 -6.42 12.42
N SER A 50 -1.74 -7.49 13.13
CA SER A 50 -3.02 -7.54 13.85
C SER A 50 -3.15 -6.47 14.93
N GLU A 51 -2.04 -6.11 15.56
CA GLU A 51 -1.98 -5.13 16.67
C GLU A 51 -1.62 -3.70 16.19
N VAL A 52 -1.48 -3.49 14.88
CA VAL A 52 -1.11 -2.18 14.34
C VAL A 52 -2.29 -1.21 14.50
N ASP A 53 -2.05 -0.12 15.22
CA ASP A 53 -2.99 0.99 15.32
C ASP A 53 -2.90 1.88 14.08
N ILE A 54 -3.90 1.75 13.21
CA ILE A 54 -4.01 2.52 11.97
C ILE A 54 -4.25 4.01 12.21
N GLU A 55 -4.69 4.40 13.42
CA GLU A 55 -5.03 5.76 13.80
C GLU A 55 -3.87 6.55 14.41
N GLN A 56 -2.84 5.86 14.90
CA GLN A 56 -1.65 6.52 15.43
C GLN A 56 -0.60 6.63 14.33
N SER A 57 0.07 5.52 14.03
CA SER A 57 1.14 5.47 13.04
C SER A 57 1.45 4.03 12.66
N PHE A 58 1.65 3.79 11.37
CA PHE A 58 2.17 2.51 10.89
C PHE A 58 3.10 2.73 9.71
N GLN A 59 4.23 2.03 9.69
CA GLN A 59 5.14 2.11 8.54
C GLN A 59 4.63 1.24 7.38
N ILE A 60 4.17 0.02 7.70
CA ILE A 60 3.66 -0.95 6.73
C ILE A 60 2.48 -1.67 7.37
N LEU A 61 1.44 -1.88 6.57
CA LEU A 61 0.28 -2.70 6.92
C LEU A 61 -0.12 -3.52 5.70
N SER A 62 -0.59 -4.75 5.93
CA SER A 62 -1.00 -5.64 4.86
C SER A 62 -2.40 -6.15 5.12
N LEU A 63 -3.28 -6.00 4.13
CA LEU A 63 -4.61 -6.61 4.11
C LEU A 63 -4.63 -7.78 3.11
N ARG A 64 -5.40 -8.81 3.44
CA ARG A 64 -5.60 -10.00 2.58
C ARG A 64 -7.07 -10.39 2.46
N LYS A 65 -7.44 -10.95 1.31
CA LYS A 65 -8.73 -11.61 1.09
C LYS A 65 -8.51 -12.81 0.17
N GLY A 66 -8.64 -14.02 0.72
CA GLY A 66 -8.20 -15.25 0.05
C GLY A 66 -6.72 -15.18 -0.32
N ASN A 67 -6.41 -15.35 -1.60
CA ASN A 67 -5.04 -15.28 -2.13
C ASN A 67 -4.60 -13.86 -2.55
N THR A 68 -5.48 -12.86 -2.41
CA THR A 68 -5.19 -11.48 -2.80
C THR A 68 -4.65 -10.72 -1.60
N ARG A 69 -3.58 -9.94 -1.79
CA ARG A 69 -2.94 -9.12 -0.76
C ARG A 69 -2.75 -7.69 -1.26
N LEU A 70 -3.06 -6.71 -0.41
CA LEU A 70 -2.74 -5.31 -0.60
C LEU A 70 -1.83 -4.87 0.54
N ASP A 71 -0.74 -4.22 0.18
CA ASP A 71 0.23 -3.67 1.12
C ASP A 71 0.12 -2.14 1.09
N PHE A 72 0.01 -1.57 2.27
CA PHE A 72 -0.12 -0.15 2.55
C PHE A 72 1.12 0.32 3.28
N SER A 73 1.57 1.53 3.01
CA SER A 73 2.64 2.14 3.79
C SER A 73 2.55 3.62 3.86
N LEU A 74 2.87 4.19 5.01
CA LEU A 74 3.12 5.61 5.14
C LEU A 74 4.55 5.92 4.68
N THR A 75 4.69 6.80 3.70
CA THR A 75 5.99 7.33 3.25
C THR A 75 6.44 8.49 4.12
N ASP A 76 5.47 9.28 4.59
CA ASP A 76 5.61 10.36 5.55
C ASP A 76 4.31 10.49 6.38
N GLU A 77 4.19 11.53 7.21
CA GLU A 77 2.99 11.74 8.05
C GLU A 77 1.74 12.16 7.25
N GLN A 78 1.92 12.62 6.02
CA GLN A 78 0.87 13.21 5.19
C GLN A 78 0.45 12.30 4.03
N SER A 79 1.31 11.35 3.63
CA SER A 79 1.14 10.54 2.44
C SER A 79 1.67 9.12 2.59
N GLY A 80 1.17 8.25 1.73
CA GLY A 80 1.60 6.87 1.64
C GLY A 80 1.30 6.23 0.31
N ASP A 81 1.71 4.98 0.19
CA ASP A 81 1.63 4.19 -1.03
C ASP A 81 0.83 2.91 -0.79
N ILE A 82 0.20 2.43 -1.86
CA ILE A 82 -0.53 1.16 -1.90
C ILE A 82 0.03 0.32 -3.04
N CYS A 83 0.39 -0.93 -2.74
CA CYS A 83 0.89 -1.88 -3.73
C CYS A 83 0.19 -3.23 -3.59
N GLY A 84 0.11 -3.98 -4.70
CA GLY A 84 -0.48 -5.31 -4.72
C GLY A 84 -0.64 -5.84 -6.15
N PRO A 85 -1.39 -6.94 -6.32
CA PRO A 85 -1.72 -7.48 -7.63
C PRO A 85 -2.48 -6.47 -8.50
N ASP A 86 -2.15 -6.43 -9.79
CA ASP A 86 -2.71 -5.45 -10.73
C ASP A 86 -4.24 -5.41 -10.74
N ASN A 87 -4.90 -6.56 -10.72
CA ASN A 87 -6.36 -6.65 -10.72
C ASN A 87 -6.99 -5.99 -9.47
N ALA A 88 -6.43 -6.24 -8.29
CA ALA A 88 -6.92 -5.69 -7.04
C ALA A 88 -6.62 -4.19 -6.93
N LEU A 89 -5.43 -3.79 -7.37
CA LEU A 89 -5.01 -2.40 -7.29
C LEU A 89 -5.72 -1.51 -8.32
N LEU A 90 -5.97 -2.00 -9.53
CA LEU A 90 -6.76 -1.29 -10.54
C LEU A 90 -8.23 -1.12 -10.09
N ALA A 91 -8.82 -2.15 -9.47
CA ALA A 91 -10.16 -2.05 -8.91
C ALA A 91 -10.22 -0.99 -7.80
N LEU A 92 -9.26 -1.02 -6.86
CA LEU A 92 -9.12 -0.02 -5.80
C LEU A 92 -8.96 1.39 -6.38
N ALA A 93 -8.02 1.55 -7.32
CA ALA A 93 -7.73 2.84 -7.94
C ALA A 93 -8.97 3.41 -8.65
N ARG A 94 -9.77 2.56 -9.31
CA ARG A 94 -11.03 2.99 -9.93
C ARG A 94 -12.07 3.40 -8.89
N GLN A 95 -12.18 2.68 -7.78
CA GLN A 95 -13.14 2.96 -6.72
C GLN A 95 -12.87 4.31 -6.04
N TYR A 96 -11.60 4.63 -5.76
CA TYR A 96 -11.19 5.86 -5.08
C TYR A 96 -10.66 6.94 -6.03
N GLN A 97 -10.79 6.75 -7.34
CA GLN A 97 -10.30 7.66 -8.39
C GLN A 97 -8.80 8.01 -8.26
N LEU A 98 -8.00 7.02 -7.86
CA LEU A 98 -6.56 7.15 -7.68
C LEU A 98 -5.81 6.84 -8.98
N GLN A 99 -4.63 7.44 -9.15
CA GLN A 99 -3.75 7.14 -10.27
C GLN A 99 -2.82 5.98 -9.92
N THR A 100 -2.72 5.01 -10.83
CA THR A 100 -1.71 3.95 -10.74
C THR A 100 -0.51 4.31 -11.58
N THR A 101 0.67 4.02 -11.05
CA THR A 101 1.94 4.15 -11.75
C THR A 101 2.60 2.78 -11.78
N ARG A 102 3.28 2.44 -12.88
CA ARG A 102 4.23 1.32 -12.85
C ARG A 102 5.50 1.79 -12.17
N THR A 103 5.98 1.02 -11.21
CA THR A 103 7.29 1.27 -10.58
C THR A 103 8.36 1.38 -11.66
N PRO A 104 9.14 2.48 -11.73
CA PRO A 104 10.05 2.72 -12.86
C PRO A 104 11.20 1.71 -12.91
N ASP A 105 11.52 1.20 -14.11
CA ASP A 105 12.74 0.44 -14.39
C ASP A 105 13.95 1.34 -14.09
N SER A 106 14.73 1.03 -13.06
CA SER A 106 16.02 1.70 -12.81
C SER A 106 16.93 0.79 -12.02
#